data_AF-A0A1B8NYW9-F1
#
_entry.id   AF-A0A1B8NYW9-F1
#
_cell.length_a   1.000
_cell.length_b   1.000
_cell.length_c   1.000
_cell.angle_alpha   90.00
_cell.angle_beta   90.00
_cell.angle_gamma   90.00
#
_symmetry.space_group_name_H-M   'P 1'
#
loop_
_entity.id
_entity.type
_entity.pdbx_description
1 polymer ?
#
loop_
_entity_poly.entity_id
_entity_poly.type
_entity_poly.pdbx_seq_one_letter_code
_entity_poly.pdbx_strand_id
1 'polypeptide(L)'
;MAYLPVVTVNETGAFLDWGHAHDLLLPFGEQRFRPTVGRRVLVMIAEDERGRPFASQRLDRYLDDHAEGLSAGDAVALVIAEQTDLGYKAAVDGRFWGCSTMTM
;
A
#
# COMPACT_ATOMS: atom_id res chain seq x y z
N MET A 1 -4.18 4.50 2.53
CA MET A 1 -2.87 3.93 2.15
C MET A 1 -1.80 4.37 3.15
N ALA A 2 -0.82 3.51 3.47
CA ALA A 2 0.27 3.83 4.38
C ALA A 2 1.58 3.09 4.02
N TYR A 3 2.73 3.70 4.33
CA TYR A 3 4.06 3.11 4.17
C TYR A 3 4.69 2.83 5.54
N LEU A 4 4.47 1.61 6.04
CA LEU A 4 4.62 1.28 7.45
C LEU A 4 5.82 0.35 7.70
N PRO A 5 6.58 0.56 8.80
CA PRO A 5 7.66 -0.33 9.19
C PRO A 5 7.15 -1.70 9.63
N VAL A 6 7.83 -2.75 9.19
CA VAL A 6 7.60 -4.14 9.58
C VAL A 6 8.31 -4.38 10.91
N VAL A 7 7.55 -4.65 11.96
CA VAL A 7 8.05 -4.88 13.33
C VAL A 7 8.39 -6.35 13.52
N THR A 8 7.51 -7.25 13.08
CA THR A 8 7.65 -8.70 13.27
C THR A 8 7.08 -9.47 12.09
N VAL A 9 7.62 -10.67 11.81
CA VAL A 9 7.06 -11.64 10.86
C VAL A 9 7.01 -13.00 11.54
N ASN A 10 5.86 -13.67 11.50
CA ASN A 10 5.63 -14.98 12.09
C ASN A 10 4.63 -15.81 11.26
N GLU A 11 4.13 -16.92 11.81
CA GLU A 11 3.20 -17.85 11.16
C GLU A 11 1.78 -17.32 10.95
N THR A 12 1.43 -16.16 11.52
CA THR A 12 0.16 -15.47 11.24
C THR A 12 0.29 -14.49 10.07
N GLY A 13 1.45 -13.86 9.94
CA GLY A 13 1.73 -12.86 8.92
C GLY A 13 2.83 -11.89 9.35
N ALA A 14 2.80 -10.69 8.78
CA ALA A 14 3.67 -9.59 9.18
C ALA A 14 2.89 -8.60 10.07
N PHE A 15 3.57 -7.98 11.03
CA PHE A 15 3.01 -6.98 11.93
C PHE A 15 3.70 -5.65 11.66
N LEU A 16 2.90 -4.60 11.47
CA LEU A 16 3.34 -3.28 11.03
C LEU A 16 3.08 -2.26 12.13
N ASP A 17 4.06 -1.40 12.41
CA ASP A 17 3.86 -0.26 13.29
C ASP A 17 3.15 0.84 12.51
N TRP A 18 1.97 1.19 13.00
CA TRP A 18 1.04 2.18 12.44
C TRP A 18 0.66 3.26 13.46
N GLY A 19 1.39 3.34 14.57
CA GLY A 19 1.21 4.39 15.59
C GLY A 19 0.09 4.15 16.61
N HIS A 20 -0.47 2.94 16.69
CA HIS A 20 -1.45 2.56 17.71
C HIS A 20 -0.86 1.62 18.76
N ALA A 21 -1.64 1.34 19.82
CA ALA A 21 -1.21 0.49 20.93
C ALA A 21 -0.89 -0.98 20.53
N HIS A 22 -1.43 -1.43 19.40
CA HIS A 22 -1.19 -2.76 18.86
C HIS A 22 -0.72 -2.65 17.41
N ASP A 23 0.20 -3.51 16.98
CA ASP A 23 0.65 -3.56 15.60
C ASP A 23 -0.46 -4.00 14.65
N LEU A 24 -0.44 -3.48 13.42
CA LEU A 24 -1.37 -3.82 12.37
C LEU A 24 -0.97 -5.12 11.69
N LEU A 25 -1.85 -6.11 11.67
CA LEU A 25 -1.61 -7.37 10.98
C LEU A 25 -1.71 -7.19 9.47
N LEU A 26 -0.70 -7.68 8.74
CA LEU A 26 -0.68 -7.96 7.31
C LEU A 26 -0.76 -9.49 7.12
N PRO A 27 -1.97 -10.06 6.93
CA PRO A 27 -2.16 -11.51 6.80
C PRO A 27 -1.45 -12.07 5.57
N PHE A 28 -1.08 -13.36 5.59
CA PHE A 28 -0.43 -14.01 4.45
C PHE A 28 -1.23 -13.91 3.14
N GLY A 29 -2.55 -14.05 3.20
CA GLY A 29 -3.43 -13.93 2.02
C GLY A 29 -3.46 -12.53 1.40
N GLU A 30 -2.92 -11.53 2.10
CA GLU A 30 -2.87 -10.13 1.71
C GLU A 30 -1.44 -9.67 1.37
N GLN A 31 -0.45 -10.56 1.45
CA GLN A 31 0.94 -10.29 1.07
C GLN A 31 1.15 -10.58 -0.43
N ARG A 32 1.79 -9.65 -1.14
CA ARG A 32 2.33 -9.89 -2.50
C ARG A 32 3.71 -10.53 -2.46
N PHE A 33 4.48 -10.21 -1.43
CA PHE A 33 5.80 -10.75 -1.15
C PHE A 33 5.99 -10.82 0.37
N ARG A 34 6.88 -11.69 0.85
CA ARG A 34 7.18 -11.78 2.29
C ARG A 34 7.90 -10.51 2.77
N PRO A 35 7.32 -9.71 3.68
CA PRO A 35 7.98 -8.52 4.21
C PRO A 35 9.24 -8.88 5.02
N THR A 36 10.20 -7.96 5.04
CA THR A 36 11.42 -8.09 5.86
C THR A 36 11.33 -7.18 7.07
N VAL A 37 11.58 -7.71 8.27
CA VAL A 37 11.62 -6.93 9.52
C VAL A 37 12.60 -5.75 9.40
N GLY A 38 12.21 -4.59 9.92
CA GLY A 38 12.98 -3.34 9.85
C GLY A 38 12.90 -2.61 8.51
N ARG A 39 12.29 -3.21 7.47
CA ARG A 39 11.93 -2.52 6.23
C ARG A 39 10.52 -1.96 6.33
N ARG A 40 10.17 -1.08 5.39
CA ARG A 40 8.82 -0.55 5.25
C ARG A 40 8.11 -1.17 4.05
N VAL A 41 6.80 -1.34 4.15
CA VAL A 41 5.96 -1.86 3.07
C VAL A 41 4.77 -0.95 2.81
N LEU A 42 4.41 -0.82 1.53
CA LEU A 42 3.22 -0.08 1.12
C LEU A 42 1.99 -0.97 1.28
N VAL A 43 0.98 -0.46 1.99
CA VAL A 43 -0.25 -1.19 2.27
C VAL A 43 -1.48 -0.30 2.18
N MET A 44 -2.61 -0.90 1.87
CA MET A 44 -3.93 -0.37 2.23
C MET A 44 -4.31 -0.84 3.62
N ILE A 45 -4.94 0.04 4.39
CA ILE A 45 -5.55 -0.31 5.67
C ILE A 45 -7.03 -0.48 5.38
N ALA A 46 -7.56 -1.65 5.69
CA ALA A 46 -8.96 -2.02 5.47
C ALA A 46 -9.52 -2.65 6.74
N GLU A 47 -10.82 -2.89 6.78
CA GLU A 47 -11.50 -3.57 7.87
C GLU A 47 -12.07 -4.91 7.39
N ASP A 48 -12.01 -5.92 8.24
CA ASP A 48 -12.71 -7.17 8.01
C ASP A 48 -14.22 -7.04 8.29
N GLU A 49 -14.98 -8.12 8.09
CA GLU A 49 -16.44 -8.14 8.32
C GLU A 49 -16.86 -7.80 9.77
N ARG A 50 -15.92 -7.78 10.71
CA ARG A 50 -16.14 -7.46 12.13
C ARG A 50 -15.63 -6.07 12.50
N GLY A 51 -15.22 -5.26 11.52
CA GLY A 51 -14.64 -3.93 11.75
C GLY A 51 -13.23 -3.97 12.30
N ARG A 52 -12.50 -5.10 12.19
CA ARG A 52 -11.12 -5.18 12.68
C ARG A 52 -10.16 -4.72 11.60
N PRO A 53 -9.27 -3.75 11.89
CA PRO A 53 -8.33 -3.22 10.92
C PRO A 53 -7.25 -4.25 10.58
N PHE A 54 -6.91 -4.34 9.30
CA PHE A 54 -5.79 -5.11 8.77
C PHE A 54 -5.11 -4.39 7.60
N ALA A 55 -3.87 -4.77 7.31
CA ALA A 55 -3.10 -4.27 6.18
C ALA A 55 -3.19 -5.22 4.97
N SER A 56 -3.19 -4.66 3.76
CA SER A 56 -3.09 -5.42 2.51
C SER A 56 -2.10 -4.81 1.52
N GLN A 57 -1.25 -5.66 0.93
CA GLN A 57 -0.40 -5.31 -0.22
C GLN A 57 -1.09 -5.54 -1.56
N ARG A 58 -2.34 -6.03 -1.57
CA ARG A 58 -3.14 -6.24 -2.79
C ARG A 58 -3.84 -4.95 -3.16
N LEU A 59 -3.02 -3.94 -3.46
CA LEU A 59 -3.46 -2.56 -3.70
C LEU A 59 -4.45 -2.48 -4.88
N ASP A 60 -4.36 -3.41 -5.84
CA ASP A 60 -5.28 -3.58 -6.97
C ASP A 60 -6.75 -3.81 -6.57
N ARG A 61 -7.04 -4.22 -5.34
CA ARG A 61 -8.41 -4.36 -4.84
C ARG A 61 -9.05 -3.06 -4.37
N TYR A 62 -8.24 -2.02 -4.18
CA TYR A 62 -8.65 -0.78 -3.51
C TYR A 62 -8.39 0.47 -4.35
N LEU A 63 -7.57 0.36 -5.39
CA LEU A 63 -7.21 1.46 -6.27
C LEU A 63 -7.87 1.22 -7.61
N ASP A 64 -8.64 2.21 -8.05
CA ASP A 64 -9.25 2.20 -9.37
C ASP A 64 -8.24 2.60 -10.45
N ASP A 65 -8.35 1.97 -11.61
CA ASP A 65 -7.54 2.25 -12.81
C ASP A 65 -8.01 3.52 -13.54
N HIS A 66 -9.11 4.13 -13.10
CA HIS A 66 -9.67 5.36 -13.67
C HIS A 66 -9.69 6.47 -12.63
N ALA A 67 -8.80 7.45 -12.81
CA ALA A 67 -8.77 8.67 -12.03
C ALA A 67 -9.91 9.61 -12.47
N GLU A 68 -11.02 9.60 -11.73
CA GLU A 68 -12.10 10.57 -11.90
C GLU A 68 -11.95 11.72 -10.89
N GLY A 69 -12.21 12.95 -11.33
CA GLY A 69 -12.19 14.13 -10.47
C GLY A 69 -10.81 14.75 -10.22
N LEU A 70 -9.76 14.31 -10.93
CA LEU A 70 -8.44 14.94 -10.95
C LEU A 70 -8.23 15.69 -12.27
N SER A 71 -7.71 16.91 -12.17
CA SER A 71 -7.31 17.74 -13.31
C SER A 71 -5.79 17.82 -13.44
N ALA A 72 -5.30 18.03 -14.65
CA ALA A 72 -3.88 18.25 -14.89
C ALA A 72 -3.41 19.50 -14.11
N GLY A 73 -2.39 19.32 -13.26
CA GLY A 73 -1.85 20.39 -12.41
C GLY A 73 -2.29 20.31 -10.94
N ASP A 74 -3.19 19.41 -10.57
CA ASP A 74 -3.59 19.21 -9.18
C ASP A 74 -2.43 18.62 -8.35
N ALA A 75 -2.24 19.16 -7.14
CA ALA A 75 -1.29 18.61 -6.18
C ALA A 75 -1.86 17.33 -5.56
N VAL A 76 -1.14 16.22 -5.73
CA VAL A 76 -1.57 14.88 -5.27
C VAL A 76 -0.49 14.21 -4.42
N ALA A 77 -0.92 13.37 -3.48
CA ALA A 77 -0.01 12.52 -2.71
C ALA A 77 0.34 11.26 -3.52
N LEU A 78 1.60 11.13 -3.91
CA LEU A 78 2.10 9.97 -4.65
C LEU A 78 2.87 9.02 -3.73
N VAL A 79 2.53 7.73 -3.78
CA VAL A 79 3.36 6.67 -3.19
C VAL A 79 3.76 5.67 -4.26
N ILE A 80 5.07 5.60 -4.56
CA ILE A 80 5.61 4.64 -5.53
C ILE A 80 5.42 3.22 -4.97
N ALA A 81 4.64 2.41 -5.67
CA ALA A 81 4.27 1.05 -5.30
C ALA A 81 5.17 -0.01 -5.94
N GLU A 82 5.58 0.22 -7.20
CA GLU A 82 6.39 -0.72 -7.96
C GLU A 82 7.23 0.01 -9.00
N GLN A 83 8.46 -0.46 -9.22
CA GLN A 83 9.30 -0.03 -10.33
C GLN A 83 9.18 -1.08 -11.45
N THR A 84 8.84 -0.64 -12.65
CA THR A 84 8.74 -1.48 -13.86
C THR A 84 9.70 -0.98 -14.93
N ASP A 85 10.00 -1.80 -15.93
CA ASP A 85 10.89 -1.42 -17.05
C ASP A 85 10.36 -0.21 -17.86
N LEU A 86 9.06 0.07 -17.77
CA LEU A 86 8.37 1.17 -18.48
C LEU A 86 8.18 2.43 -17.62
N GLY A 87 8.43 2.37 -16.31
CA GLY A 87 8.21 3.48 -15.38
C GLY A 87 7.80 3.06 -13.96
N TYR A 88 7.34 4.02 -13.16
CA TYR A 88 6.89 3.77 -11.78
C TYR A 88 5.37 3.63 -11.72
N LYS A 89 4.91 2.56 -11.08
CA LYS A 89 3.51 2.43 -10.65
C LYS A 89 3.39 3.11 -9.31
N ALA A 90 2.57 4.14 -9.21
CA ALA A 90 2.37 4.90 -7.99
C ALA A 90 0.89 4.95 -7.64
N ALA A 91 0.57 4.94 -6.35
CA ALA A 91 -0.77 5.25 -5.89
C ALA A 91 -0.91 6.76 -5.71
N VAL A 92 -1.95 7.33 -6.32
CA VAL A 92 -2.29 8.75 -6.28
C VAL A 92 -3.43 8.94 -5.27
N ASP A 93 -3.20 9.77 -4.26
CA ASP A 93 -4.11 10.06 -3.14
C ASP A 93 -4.60 8.82 -2.37
N GLY A 94 -3.94 7.66 -2.56
CA GLY A 94 -4.38 6.37 -2.05
C GLY A 94 -5.74 5.91 -2.62
N ARG A 95 -6.15 6.46 -3.77
CA ARG A 95 -7.44 6.17 -4.44
C ARG A 95 -7.28 5.64 -5.87
N PHE A 96 -6.24 6.08 -6.58
CA PHE A 96 -6.06 5.74 -7.99
C PHE A 96 -4.66 5.19 -8.26
N TRP A 97 -4.54 4.40 -9.32
CA TRP A 97 -3.23 4.10 -9.91
C TRP A 97 -2.79 5.24 -10.83
N GLY A 98 -1.56 5.72 -10.63
CA GLY A 98 -0.81 6.54 -11.56
C GLY A 98 0.31 5.71 -12.20
N CYS A 99 0.51 5.88 -13.50
CA CYS A 99 1.69 5.42 -14.21
C CYS A 99 2.51 6.66 -14.61
N SER A 100 3.75 6.75 -14.15
CA SER A 100 4.67 7.80 -14.60
C SER A 100 5.74 7.14 -15.47
N THR A 101 5.69 7.43 -16.78
CA THR A 101 6.72 7.06 -17.73
C THR A 101 7.98 7.86 -17.45
N MET A 102 9.12 7.18 -17.41
CA MET A 102 10.42 7.80 -17.18
C MET A 102 10.80 8.60 -18.44
N THR A 103 10.51 9.90 -18.45
CA THR A 103 11.02 10.81 -19.49
C THR A 103 12.37 11.36 -19.01
N MET A 104 13.44 11.02 -19.73
CA MET A 104 14.78 11.61 -19.52
C MET A 104 14.84 13.06 -20.00
#